data_AF-A0A3S2X247-F1
#
_entry.id   AF-A0A3S2X247-F1
#
_cell.length_a   1.000
_cell.length_b   1.000
_cell.length_c   1.000
_cell.angle_alpha   90.00
_cell.angle_beta   90.00
_cell.angle_gamma   90.00
#
_symmetry.space_group_name_H-M   'P 1'
#
loop_
_entity.id
_entity.type
_entity.pdbx_description
1 polymer ?
#
loop_
_entity_poly.entity_id
_entity_poly.type
_entity_poly.pdbx_seq_one_letter_code
_entity_poly.pdbx_strand_id
1 'polypeptide(L)'
;MPQIAQLSATYASQIFWALIFFGFVFFVIGRGFVPGVLATVANRDKQIADDLAAAKAARTAAEAAEEAWKQTAAKQRADAHALIAAAKHDATLASETRLGEAAAAVDARMAEADARLAAASASALQEIETVASEAAVLIAQSLAGLTLDADAARASVKEVLHG
;
A
#
# COMPACT_ATOMS: atom_id res chain seq x y z
N MET A 1 -86.08 50.96 56.02
CA MET A 1 -85.00 50.36 56.84
C MET A 1 -83.66 50.92 56.40
N PRO A 2 -83.11 51.92 57.11
CA PRO A 2 -81.95 52.70 56.67
C PRO A 2 -80.61 51.93 56.62
N GLN A 3 -80.53 50.72 57.18
CA GLN A 3 -79.29 49.94 57.27
C GLN A 3 -78.88 49.26 55.94
N ILE A 4 -79.81 48.90 55.05
CA ILE A 4 -79.50 48.26 53.76
C ILE A 4 -78.88 49.26 52.77
N ALA A 5 -79.31 50.53 52.82
CA ALA A 5 -78.73 51.59 52.00
C ALA A 5 -77.27 51.90 52.40
N GLN A 6 -76.94 51.85 53.70
CA GLN A 6 -75.56 52.04 54.19
C GLN A 6 -74.60 50.92 53.79
N LEU A 7 -75.07 49.67 53.72
CA LEU A 7 -74.28 48.54 53.20
C LEU A 7 -73.89 48.80 51.74
N SER A 8 -74.84 49.17 50.88
CA SER A 8 -74.58 49.41 49.45
C SER A 8 -73.55 50.52 49.20
N ALA A 9 -73.61 51.63 49.97
CA ALA A 9 -72.68 52.74 49.83
C ALA A 9 -71.25 52.37 50.31
N THR A 10 -71.14 51.56 51.36
CA THR A 10 -69.84 51.10 51.89
C THR A 10 -69.18 50.10 50.95
N TYR A 11 -69.94 49.12 50.45
CA TYR A 11 -69.46 48.16 49.45
C TYR A 11 -69.13 48.85 48.13
N ALA A 12 -69.92 49.84 47.68
CA ALA A 12 -69.61 50.60 46.47
C ALA A 12 -68.28 51.35 46.58
N SER A 13 -67.99 51.97 47.73
CA SER A 13 -66.71 52.65 47.99
C SER A 13 -65.53 51.67 48.04
N GLN A 14 -65.70 50.52 48.72
CA GLN A 14 -64.67 49.48 48.76
C GLN A 14 -64.37 48.91 47.37
N ILE A 15 -65.40 48.63 46.58
CA ILE A 15 -65.26 48.12 45.21
C ILE A 15 -64.61 49.20 44.32
N PHE A 16 -64.99 50.47 44.47
CA PHE A 16 -64.40 51.57 43.72
C PHE A 16 -62.89 51.68 43.95
N TRP A 17 -62.45 51.73 45.22
CA TRP A 17 -61.03 51.78 45.54
C TRP A 17 -60.30 50.49 45.16
N ALA A 18 -60.93 49.32 45.34
CA ALA A 18 -60.36 48.06 44.92
C ALA A 18 -60.10 48.02 43.40
N LEU A 19 -61.04 48.49 42.57
CA LEU A 19 -60.85 48.57 41.13
C LEU A 19 -59.75 49.56 40.73
N ILE A 20 -59.63 50.70 41.43
CA ILE A 20 -58.55 51.66 41.21
C ILE A 20 -57.19 51.03 41.51
N PHE A 21 -57.01 50.44 42.69
CA PHE A 21 -55.73 49.82 43.07
C PHE A 21 -55.42 48.59 42.21
N PHE A 22 -56.43 47.76 41.91
CA PHE A 22 -56.28 46.62 41.02
C PHE A 22 -55.86 47.07 39.63
N GLY A 23 -56.53 48.07 39.05
CA GLY A 23 -56.17 48.63 37.75
C GLY A 23 -54.74 49.19 37.76
N PHE A 24 -54.39 49.97 38.78
CA PHE A 24 -53.04 50.52 38.94
C PHE A 24 -51.97 49.41 38.97
N VAL A 25 -52.13 48.42 39.83
CA VAL A 25 -51.18 47.29 39.95
C VAL A 25 -51.14 46.47 38.65
N PHE A 26 -52.29 46.22 38.03
CA PHE A 26 -52.37 45.49 36.76
C PHE A 26 -51.58 46.19 35.66
N PHE A 27 -51.71 47.51 35.51
CA PHE A 27 -50.95 48.28 34.53
C PHE A 27 -49.45 48.32 34.87
N VAL A 28 -49.08 48.48 36.15
CA VAL A 28 -47.66 48.47 36.56
C VAL A 28 -47.00 47.13 36.27
N ILE A 29 -47.67 46.01 36.59
CA ILE A 29 -47.12 44.67 36.31
C ILE A 29 -47.14 44.38 34.80
N GLY A 30 -48.27 44.63 34.14
CA GLY A 30 -48.46 44.32 32.72
C GLY A 30 -47.55 45.14 31.81
N ARG A 31 -47.34 46.43 32.10
CA ARG A 31 -46.49 47.32 31.30
C ARG A 31 -45.04 47.36 31.77
N GLY A 32 -44.78 47.07 33.05
CA GLY A 32 -43.44 47.15 33.64
C GLY A 32 -42.72 45.80 33.73
N PHE A 33 -43.30 44.82 34.44
CA PHE A 33 -42.62 43.56 34.77
C PHE A 33 -42.74 42.50 33.67
N VAL A 34 -43.92 42.32 33.09
CA VAL A 34 -44.19 41.32 32.04
C VAL A 34 -43.23 41.44 30.84
N PRO A 35 -42.94 42.62 30.25
CA PRO A 35 -42.02 42.69 29.11
C PRO A 35 -40.59 42.24 29.46
N GLY A 36 -40.13 42.48 30.69
CA GLY A 36 -38.80 42.02 31.14
C GLY A 36 -38.69 40.50 31.22
N VAL A 37 -39.75 39.83 31.69
CA VAL A 37 -39.81 38.35 31.74
C VAL A 37 -39.86 37.78 30.33
N LEU A 38 -40.72 38.32 29.45
CA LEU A 38 -40.82 37.87 28.06
C LEU A 38 -39.51 38.05 27.29
N ALA A 39 -38.81 39.17 27.49
CA ALA A 39 -37.50 39.40 26.89
C ALA A 39 -36.46 38.38 27.35
N THR A 40 -36.49 37.99 28.64
CA THR A 40 -35.57 36.97 29.17
C THR A 40 -35.85 35.60 28.58
N VAL A 41 -37.13 35.21 28.47
CA VAL A 41 -37.52 33.94 27.83
C VAL A 41 -37.11 33.94 26.36
N ALA A 42 -37.42 34.99 25.61
CA ALA A 42 -37.04 35.11 24.21
C ALA A 42 -35.52 35.06 23.99
N ASN A 43 -34.72 35.69 24.86
CA ASN A 43 -33.26 35.62 24.80
C ASN A 43 -32.75 34.19 25.04
N ARG A 44 -33.33 33.45 25.99
CA ARG A 44 -32.97 32.05 26.24
C ARG A 44 -33.35 31.15 25.07
N ASP A 45 -34.56 31.30 24.53
CA ASP A 45 -35.02 30.52 23.39
C ASP A 45 -34.13 30.78 22.17
N LYS A 46 -33.77 32.04 21.93
CA LYS A 46 -32.82 32.42 20.89
C LYS A 46 -31.45 31.79 21.12
N GLN A 47 -30.91 31.87 22.33
CA GLN A 47 -29.60 31.30 22.65
C GLN A 47 -29.60 29.78 22.45
N ILE A 48 -30.62 29.07 22.92
CA ILE A 48 -30.76 27.62 22.74
C ILE A 48 -30.86 27.27 21.25
N ALA A 49 -31.63 28.04 20.47
CA ALA A 49 -31.77 27.82 19.03
C ALA A 49 -30.43 28.03 18.30
N ASP A 50 -29.72 29.11 18.63
CA ASP A 50 -28.42 29.45 18.05
C ASP A 50 -27.36 28.39 18.42
N ASP A 51 -27.32 27.95 19.68
CA ASP A 51 -26.42 26.88 20.15
C ASP A 51 -26.72 25.53 19.48
N LEU A 52 -28.00 25.18 19.34
CA LEU A 52 -28.41 23.95 18.65
C LEU A 52 -28.06 23.99 17.16
N ALA A 53 -28.23 25.15 16.51
CA ALA A 53 -27.85 25.35 15.12
C ALA A 53 -26.33 25.23 14.94
N ALA A 54 -25.55 25.86 15.83
CA ALA A 54 -24.08 25.76 15.82
C ALA A 54 -23.61 24.33 16.05
N ALA A 55 -24.19 23.60 17.01
CA ALA A 55 -23.87 22.20 17.27
C ALA A 55 -24.18 21.29 16.07
N LYS A 56 -25.33 21.49 15.41
CA LYS A 56 -25.68 20.75 14.18
C LYS A 56 -24.71 21.07 13.05
N ALA A 57 -24.39 22.33 12.82
CA ALA A 57 -23.43 22.74 11.79
C ALA A 57 -22.03 22.14 12.04
N ALA A 58 -21.55 22.18 13.28
CA ALA A 58 -20.28 21.57 13.67
C ALA A 58 -20.29 20.06 13.45
N ARG A 59 -21.39 19.38 13.81
CA ARG A 59 -21.55 17.94 13.56
C ARG A 59 -21.53 17.61 12.07
N THR A 60 -22.29 18.33 11.24
CA THR A 60 -22.30 18.10 9.79
C THR A 60 -20.94 18.36 9.17
N ALA A 61 -20.21 19.41 9.61
CA ALA A 61 -18.86 19.67 9.15
C ALA A 61 -17.88 18.56 9.55
N ALA A 62 -17.99 18.03 10.77
CA ALA A 62 -17.17 16.91 11.23
C ALA A 62 -17.46 15.62 10.45
N GLU A 63 -18.74 15.29 10.23
CA GLU A 63 -19.15 14.12 9.43
C GLU A 63 -18.65 14.23 7.98
N ALA A 64 -18.73 15.42 7.37
CA ALA A 64 -18.20 15.66 6.02
C ALA A 64 -16.68 15.54 5.96
N ALA A 65 -15.96 16.05 6.95
CA ALA A 65 -14.50 15.94 7.04
C ALA A 65 -14.06 14.48 7.26
N GLU A 66 -14.77 13.73 8.11
CA GLU A 66 -14.52 12.31 8.35
C GLU A 66 -14.72 11.50 7.07
N GLU A 67 -15.80 11.75 6.33
CA GLU A 67 -16.09 11.06 5.07
C GLU A 67 -15.03 11.38 4.00
N ALA A 68 -14.65 12.64 3.84
CA ALA A 68 -13.57 13.04 2.93
C ALA A 68 -12.22 12.39 3.30
N TRP A 69 -11.92 12.30 4.59
CA TRP A 69 -10.73 11.62 5.08
C TRP A 69 -10.78 10.12 4.80
N LYS A 70 -11.91 9.45 5.05
CA LYS A 70 -12.11 8.02 4.75
C LYS A 70 -11.91 7.72 3.27
N GLN A 71 -12.50 8.53 2.38
CA GLN A 71 -12.34 8.37 0.93
C GLN A 71 -10.88 8.56 0.51
N THR A 72 -10.23 9.60 1.03
CA THR A 72 -8.81 9.85 0.75
C THR A 72 -7.93 8.71 1.26
N ALA A 73 -8.14 8.24 2.48
CA ALA A 73 -7.39 7.13 3.07
C ALA A 73 -7.59 5.83 2.29
N ALA A 74 -8.82 5.53 1.85
CA ALA A 74 -9.12 4.37 1.01
C ALA A 74 -8.40 4.46 -0.34
N LYS A 75 -8.46 5.63 -1.00
CA LYS A 75 -7.74 5.88 -2.26
C LYS A 75 -6.24 5.69 -2.10
N GLN A 76 -5.63 6.31 -1.07
CA GLN A 76 -4.19 6.19 -0.81
C GLN A 76 -3.75 4.74 -0.56
N ARG A 77 -4.57 3.96 0.17
CA ARG A 77 -4.30 2.52 0.36
C ARG A 77 -4.38 1.76 -0.95
N ALA A 78 -5.40 2.01 -1.77
CA ALA A 78 -5.54 1.37 -3.08
C ALA A 78 -4.35 1.72 -4.00
N ASP A 79 -3.96 2.99 -4.05
CA ASP A 79 -2.82 3.47 -4.85
C ASP A 79 -1.51 2.84 -4.37
N ALA A 80 -1.30 2.71 -3.05
CA ALA A 80 -0.13 2.02 -2.48
C ALA A 80 -0.11 0.52 -2.84
N HIS A 81 -1.25 -0.17 -2.76
CA HIS A 81 -1.33 -1.57 -3.18
C HIS A 81 -1.06 -1.74 -4.68
N ALA A 82 -1.57 -0.84 -5.52
CA ALA A 82 -1.31 -0.85 -6.95
C ALA A 82 0.17 -0.62 -7.26
N LEU A 83 0.81 0.33 -6.57
CA LEU A 83 2.25 0.60 -6.71
C LEU A 83 3.09 -0.61 -6.31
N ILE A 84 2.78 -1.26 -5.19
CA ILE A 84 3.48 -2.47 -4.74
C ILE A 84 3.31 -3.61 -5.74
N ALA A 85 2.09 -3.79 -6.29
CA ALA A 85 1.82 -4.81 -7.29
C ALA A 85 2.60 -4.56 -8.58
N ALA A 86 2.63 -3.31 -9.07
CA ALA A 86 3.41 -2.91 -10.24
C ALA A 86 4.91 -3.12 -10.01
N ALA A 87 5.45 -2.66 -8.89
CA ALA A 87 6.86 -2.84 -8.56
C ALA A 87 7.25 -4.32 -8.45
N LYS A 88 6.38 -5.17 -7.89
CA LYS A 88 6.61 -6.62 -7.83
C LYS A 88 6.62 -7.25 -9.22
N HIS A 89 5.68 -6.87 -10.07
CA HIS A 89 5.62 -7.33 -11.45
C HIS A 89 6.88 -6.95 -12.23
N ASP A 90 7.31 -5.69 -12.15
CA ASP A 90 8.50 -5.20 -12.82
C ASP A 90 9.78 -5.87 -12.30
N ALA A 91 9.85 -6.11 -10.98
CA ALA A 91 10.95 -6.87 -10.39
C ALA A 91 10.99 -8.33 -10.87
N THR A 92 9.84 -8.98 -11.03
CA THR A 92 9.76 -10.34 -11.59
C THR A 92 10.26 -10.36 -13.04
N LEU A 93 9.78 -9.44 -13.89
CA LEU A 93 10.24 -9.35 -15.28
C LEU A 93 11.74 -9.09 -15.39
N ALA A 94 12.27 -8.18 -14.57
CA ALA A 94 13.71 -7.90 -14.54
C ALA A 94 14.52 -9.12 -14.09
N SER A 95 14.01 -9.88 -13.12
CA SER A 95 14.63 -11.11 -12.64
C SER A 95 14.63 -12.21 -13.69
N GLU A 96 13.50 -12.42 -14.38
CA GLU A 96 13.37 -13.37 -15.49
C GLU A 96 14.33 -13.02 -16.64
N THR A 97 14.43 -11.74 -17.00
CA THR A 97 15.36 -11.27 -18.03
C THR A 97 16.81 -11.58 -17.65
N ARG A 98 17.22 -11.21 -16.44
CA ARG A 98 18.58 -11.48 -15.95
C ARG A 98 18.88 -12.97 -15.84
N LEU A 99 17.90 -13.77 -15.43
CA LEU A 99 18.04 -15.22 -15.35
C LEU A 99 18.21 -15.83 -16.75
N GLY A 100 17.46 -15.35 -17.74
CA GLY A 100 17.61 -15.75 -19.14
C GLY A 100 18.99 -15.40 -19.71
N GLU A 101 19.47 -14.17 -19.47
CA GLU A 101 20.82 -13.74 -19.86
C GLU A 101 21.91 -14.59 -19.19
N ALA A 102 21.78 -14.85 -17.89
CA ALA A 102 22.71 -15.68 -17.14
C ALA A 102 22.71 -17.13 -17.65
N ALA A 103 21.54 -17.70 -17.93
CA ALA A 103 21.41 -19.04 -18.50
C ALA A 103 22.11 -19.13 -19.86
N ALA A 104 21.85 -18.17 -20.76
CA ALA A 104 22.51 -18.13 -22.07
C ALA A 104 24.04 -18.00 -21.95
N ALA A 105 24.54 -17.19 -21.00
CA ALA A 105 25.97 -17.07 -20.75
C ALA A 105 26.60 -18.35 -20.19
N VAL A 106 25.88 -19.07 -19.33
CA VAL A 106 26.31 -20.37 -18.80
C VAL A 106 26.34 -21.42 -19.90
N ASP A 107 25.31 -21.50 -20.75
CA ASP A 107 25.26 -22.44 -21.87
C ASP A 107 26.40 -22.20 -22.87
N ALA A 108 26.69 -20.93 -23.18
CA ALA A 108 27.82 -20.57 -24.02
C ALA A 108 29.17 -21.01 -23.42
N ARG A 109 29.36 -20.85 -22.11
CA ARG A 109 30.57 -21.31 -21.41
C ARG A 109 30.68 -22.83 -21.37
N MET A 110 29.56 -23.54 -21.21
CA MET A 110 29.55 -25.00 -21.27
C MET A 110 29.94 -25.48 -22.67
N ALA A 111 29.35 -24.92 -23.73
CA ALA A 111 29.71 -25.25 -25.10
C ALA A 111 31.19 -24.97 -25.42
N GLU A 112 31.74 -23.85 -24.92
CA GLU A 112 33.16 -23.54 -25.07
C GLU A 112 34.05 -24.54 -24.30
N ALA A 113 33.67 -24.89 -23.07
CA ALA A 113 34.39 -25.86 -22.26
C ALA A 113 34.38 -27.26 -22.90
N ASP A 114 33.24 -27.70 -23.44
CA ASP A 114 33.10 -28.97 -24.16
C ASP A 114 33.97 -29.00 -25.42
N ALA A 115 34.00 -27.90 -26.18
CA ALA A 115 34.88 -27.78 -27.35
C ALA A 115 36.36 -27.84 -26.97
N ARG A 116 36.76 -27.17 -25.88
CA ARG A 116 38.13 -27.23 -25.35
C ARG A 116 38.48 -28.64 -24.86
N LEU A 117 37.55 -29.32 -24.18
CA LEU A 117 37.74 -30.69 -23.70
C LEU A 117 37.91 -31.65 -24.88
N ALA A 118 37.05 -31.55 -25.91
CA ALA A 118 37.16 -32.37 -27.11
C ALA A 118 38.50 -32.16 -27.83
N ALA A 119 38.96 -30.91 -27.95
CA ALA A 119 40.26 -30.59 -28.54
C ALA A 119 41.43 -31.15 -27.71
N ALA A 120 41.38 -31.01 -26.37
CA ALA A 120 42.39 -31.56 -25.48
C ALA A 120 42.43 -33.09 -25.53
N SER A 121 41.27 -33.76 -25.56
CA SER A 121 41.18 -35.22 -25.72
C SER A 121 41.76 -35.68 -27.06
N ALA A 122 41.47 -34.97 -28.16
CA ALA A 122 42.04 -35.28 -29.47
C ALA A 122 43.57 -35.13 -29.49
N SER A 123 44.10 -34.06 -28.89
CA SER A 123 45.55 -33.84 -28.75
C SER A 123 46.20 -34.94 -27.91
N ALA A 124 45.61 -35.31 -26.77
CA ALA A 124 46.14 -36.37 -25.92
C ALA A 124 46.16 -37.73 -26.63
N LEU A 125 45.14 -38.06 -27.43
CA LEU A 125 45.14 -39.28 -28.24
C LEU A 125 46.25 -39.28 -29.31
N GLN A 126 46.50 -38.14 -29.96
CA GLN A 126 47.61 -38.01 -30.92
C GLN A 126 48.98 -38.13 -30.26
N GLU A 127 49.15 -37.56 -29.06
CA GLU A 127 50.38 -37.71 -28.28
C GLU A 127 50.60 -39.17 -27.87
N ILE A 128 49.55 -39.89 -27.46
CA ILE A 128 49.62 -41.32 -27.15
C ILE A 128 50.01 -42.13 -28.40
N GLU A 129 49.41 -41.86 -29.56
CA GLU A 129 49.77 -42.52 -30.83
C GLU A 129 51.26 -42.29 -31.17
N THR A 130 51.74 -41.05 -30.98
CA THR A 130 53.15 -40.68 -31.22
C THR A 130 54.07 -41.45 -30.28
N VAL A 131 53.82 -41.41 -28.97
CA VAL A 131 54.64 -42.12 -27.96
C VAL A 131 54.60 -43.63 -28.17
N ALA A 132 53.45 -44.20 -28.50
CA ALA A 132 53.31 -45.62 -28.80
C ALA A 132 54.11 -46.03 -30.05
N SER A 133 54.10 -45.20 -31.10
CA SER A 133 54.90 -45.44 -32.30
C SER A 133 56.40 -45.40 -32.04
N GLU A 134 56.86 -44.42 -31.26
CA GLU A 134 58.27 -44.29 -30.87
C GLU A 134 58.71 -45.47 -29.99
N ALA A 135 57.88 -45.88 -29.02
CA ALA A 135 58.14 -47.03 -28.18
C ALA A 135 58.18 -48.34 -28.98
N ALA A 136 57.28 -48.54 -29.96
CA ALA A 136 57.26 -49.71 -30.81
C ALA A 136 58.54 -49.83 -31.68
N VAL A 137 59.02 -48.72 -32.24
CA VAL A 137 60.29 -48.67 -32.99
C VAL A 137 61.47 -49.02 -32.09
N LEU A 138 61.54 -48.45 -30.88
CA LEU A 138 62.58 -48.75 -29.89
C LEU A 138 62.60 -50.22 -29.48
N ILE A 139 61.43 -50.82 -29.23
CA ILE A 139 61.30 -52.23 -28.88
C ILE A 139 61.74 -53.12 -30.05
N ALA A 140 61.31 -52.81 -31.27
CA ALA A 140 61.69 -53.59 -32.46
C ALA A 140 63.19 -53.50 -32.77
N GLN A 141 63.81 -52.34 -32.60
CA GLN A 141 65.26 -52.17 -32.73
C GLN A 141 66.03 -52.96 -31.67
N SER A 142 65.60 -52.90 -30.40
CA SER A 142 66.30 -53.57 -29.29
C SER A 142 66.16 -55.09 -29.31
N LEU A 143 65.00 -55.62 -29.75
CA LEU A 143 64.70 -57.05 -29.66
C LEU A 143 65.01 -57.81 -30.96
N ALA A 144 64.77 -57.22 -32.13
CA ALA A 144 64.94 -57.87 -33.43
C ALA A 144 66.17 -57.38 -34.22
N GLY A 145 66.84 -56.31 -33.78
CA GLY A 145 67.99 -55.73 -34.50
C GLY A 145 67.65 -55.13 -35.86
N LEU A 146 66.37 -54.92 -36.16
CA LEU A 146 65.87 -54.40 -37.43
C LEU A 146 65.74 -52.87 -37.35
N THR A 147 66.38 -52.15 -38.27
CA THR A 147 66.13 -50.72 -38.49
C THR A 147 64.83 -50.56 -39.28
N LEU A 148 63.74 -50.29 -38.58
CA LEU A 148 62.46 -49.98 -39.22
C LEU A 148 62.40 -48.51 -39.61
N ASP A 149 61.81 -48.25 -40.78
CA ASP A 149 61.45 -46.92 -41.21
C ASP A 149 60.33 -46.36 -40.30
N ALA A 150 60.50 -45.12 -39.85
CA ALA A 150 59.63 -44.51 -38.84
C ALA A 150 58.20 -44.31 -39.36
N ASP A 151 58.04 -44.08 -40.66
CA ASP A 151 56.74 -43.88 -41.29
C ASP A 151 55.95 -45.19 -41.40
N ALA A 152 56.62 -46.31 -41.71
CA ALA A 152 55.99 -47.64 -41.73
C ALA A 152 55.55 -48.11 -40.33
N ALA A 153 56.31 -47.78 -39.29
CA ALA A 153 55.97 -48.11 -37.91
C ALA A 153 54.77 -47.29 -37.39
N ARG A 154 54.70 -45.99 -37.71
CA ARG A 154 53.53 -45.15 -37.42
C ARG A 154 52.28 -45.67 -38.11
N ALA A 155 52.36 -46.03 -39.39
CA ALA A 155 51.21 -46.57 -40.12
C ALA A 155 50.66 -47.86 -39.48
N SER A 156 51.54 -48.77 -39.07
CA SER A 156 51.15 -50.04 -38.45
C SER A 156 50.54 -49.86 -37.05
N VAL A 157 51.11 -48.95 -36.23
CA VAL A 157 50.56 -48.63 -34.90
C VAL A 157 49.20 -47.94 -35.02
N LYS A 158 49.03 -47.07 -36.00
CA LYS A 158 47.76 -46.41 -36.29
C LYS A 158 46.67 -47.40 -36.72
N GLU A 159 47.02 -48.41 -37.49
CA GLU A 159 46.10 -49.48 -37.90
C GLU A 159 45.66 -50.35 -36.72
N VAL A 160 46.55 -50.63 -35.77
CA VAL A 160 46.22 -51.39 -34.55
C VAL A 160 45.42 -50.58 -33.52
N LEU A 161 45.65 -49.26 -33.43
CA LEU A 161 44.93 -48.39 -32.49
C LEU A 161 43.52 -47.98 -32.97
N HIS A 162 43.27 -47.99 -34.27
CA HIS A 162 42.00 -47.54 -34.86
C HIS A 162 41.19 -48.64 -35.59
N GLY A 163 41.72 -49.86 -35.70
CA GLY A 163 41.01 -51.05 -36.20
C GLY A 163 40.24 -51.77 -35.10
#